data_AF-A0A920G1N6-F1
#
_entry.id   AF-A0A920G1N6-F1
#
_cell.length_a   1.000
_cell.length_b   1.000
_cell.length_c   1.000
_cell.angle_alpha   90.00
_cell.angle_beta   90.00
_cell.angle_gamma   90.00
#
_symmetry.space_group_name_H-M   'P 1'
#
loop_
_entity.id
_entity.type
_entity.pdbx_description
1 polymer ?
#
loop_
_entity_poly.entity_id
_entity_poly.type
_entity_poly.pdbx_seq_one_letter_code
_entity_poly.pdbx_strand_id
1 'polypeptide(L)'
;MILSGNEFKKRQLGVAVVGSGRMGSHRARLASLHPAVSYLVVGDINEDQARKLAEASKANGYSTDNFELINDPRVDVVIVSTPEDQHRDSVEAAIMAGKSVLVEKPLALTIDDGDRLSKLAQEKGVDLRIGYSQRFLQKYFVAHDEISKGKLGPILGGMTRVYNTRTNMLEILKRCPEATPILDIITYNVDYIGWCLGPDVSPVEVQAMGHGTIFRDQGFDVDDISLTMVKYSTGAVSI
;
A
#
# COMPACT_ATOMS: atom_id res chain seq x y z
N MET A 1 20.18 26.92 -14.47
CA MET A 1 20.03 27.62 -13.18
C MET A 1 20.88 26.87 -12.17
N ILE A 2 21.81 27.58 -11.54
CA ILE A 2 22.93 27.06 -10.75
C ILE A 2 22.39 26.39 -9.49
N LEU A 3 22.66 25.09 -9.30
CA LEU A 3 22.47 24.44 -8.00
C LEU A 3 23.64 24.84 -7.11
N SER A 4 23.45 25.88 -6.31
CA SER A 4 24.38 26.30 -5.29
C SER A 4 24.35 25.32 -4.10
N GLY A 5 25.45 24.60 -3.89
CA GLY A 5 26.13 24.57 -2.58
C GLY A 5 25.45 23.90 -1.38
N ASN A 6 24.35 23.16 -1.51
CA ASN A 6 23.91 22.28 -0.42
C ASN A 6 24.44 20.87 -0.68
N GLU A 7 25.51 20.47 0.01
CA GLU A 7 25.84 19.05 0.14
C GLU A 7 24.61 18.35 0.69
N PHE A 8 23.90 17.58 -0.13
CA PHE A 8 22.94 16.62 0.37
C PHE A 8 23.71 15.60 1.20
N LYS A 9 23.89 15.86 2.49
CA LYS A 9 24.22 14.81 3.46
C LYS A 9 23.10 13.78 3.33
N LYS A 10 23.37 12.67 2.64
CA LYS A 10 22.42 11.55 2.53
C LYS A 10 22.15 11.10 3.96
N ARG A 11 20.97 11.45 4.49
CA ARG A 11 20.48 10.92 5.76
C ARG A 11 20.53 9.40 5.61
N GLN A 12 21.35 8.77 6.44
CA GLN A 12 21.38 7.33 6.55
C GLN A 12 20.15 6.93 7.37
N LEU A 13 19.39 5.97 6.85
CA LEU A 13 18.14 5.51 7.40
C LEU A 13 18.31 4.11 7.97
N GLY A 14 17.66 3.87 9.11
CA GLY A 14 17.29 2.54 9.54
C GLY A 14 15.89 2.17 9.05
N VAL A 15 15.75 0.97 8.52
CA VAL A 15 14.49 0.44 8.00
C VAL A 15 14.16 -0.87 8.69
N ALA A 16 12.95 -0.98 9.22
CA ALA A 16 12.37 -2.25 9.63
C ALA A 16 11.37 -2.70 8.54
N VAL A 17 11.46 -3.95 8.08
CA VAL A 17 10.46 -4.57 7.21
C VAL A 17 9.72 -5.63 8.00
N VAL A 18 8.43 -5.40 8.25
CA VAL A 18 7.55 -6.27 9.03
C VAL A 18 6.70 -7.12 8.08
N GLY A 19 6.86 -8.44 8.17
CA GLY A 19 6.31 -9.43 7.24
C GLY A 19 7.34 -9.86 6.20
N SER A 20 7.61 -11.17 6.10
CA SER A 20 8.61 -11.76 5.21
C SER A 20 8.01 -12.50 4.01
N GLY A 21 6.72 -12.27 3.73
CA GLY A 21 6.03 -12.79 2.54
C GLY A 21 6.53 -12.15 1.23
N ARG A 22 5.79 -12.38 0.13
CA ARG A 22 6.19 -11.93 -1.23
C ARG A 22 6.53 -10.44 -1.30
N MET A 23 5.67 -9.57 -0.76
CA MET A 23 5.90 -8.12 -0.80
C MET A 23 6.99 -7.69 0.17
N GLY A 24 6.99 -8.19 1.41
CA GLY A 24 8.05 -7.92 2.38
C GLY A 24 9.45 -8.29 1.86
N SER A 25 9.56 -9.45 1.21
CA SER A 25 10.79 -9.88 0.54
C SER A 25 11.26 -8.88 -0.53
N HIS A 26 10.32 -8.37 -1.33
CA HIS A 26 10.61 -7.36 -2.35
C HIS A 26 11.03 -6.02 -1.72
N ARG A 27 10.36 -5.61 -0.63
CA ARG A 27 10.66 -4.38 0.11
C ARG A 27 12.04 -4.44 0.77
N ALA A 28 12.37 -5.52 1.46
CA ALA A 28 13.67 -5.72 2.09
C ALA A 28 14.81 -5.76 1.07
N ARG A 29 14.64 -6.46 -0.06
CA ARG A 29 15.63 -6.45 -1.15
C ARG A 29 15.84 -5.06 -1.74
N LEU A 30 14.78 -4.29 -1.96
CA LEU A 30 14.94 -2.92 -2.46
C LEU A 30 15.62 -2.02 -1.42
N ALA A 31 15.24 -2.15 -0.15
CA ALA A 31 15.85 -1.40 0.93
C ALA A 31 17.35 -1.71 1.05
N SER A 32 17.76 -2.97 0.99
CA SER A 32 19.17 -3.38 1.07
C SER A 32 20.04 -2.84 -0.07
N LEU A 33 19.43 -2.49 -1.20
CA LEU A 33 20.13 -1.93 -2.36
C LEU A 33 20.11 -0.40 -2.38
N HIS A 34 19.33 0.24 -1.51
CA HIS A 34 19.15 1.68 -1.54
C HIS A 34 20.29 2.39 -0.79
N PRO A 35 21.02 3.33 -1.41
CA PRO A 35 22.25 3.93 -0.84
C PRO A 35 22.02 4.84 0.38
N ALA A 36 20.76 5.08 0.75
CA ALA A 36 20.41 5.79 1.98
C ALA A 36 20.06 4.84 3.14
N VAL A 37 19.96 3.53 2.92
CA VAL A 37 19.67 2.56 3.97
C VAL A 37 20.99 2.01 4.50
N SER A 38 21.26 2.28 5.78
CA SER A 38 22.48 1.84 6.48
C SER A 38 22.23 0.76 7.51
N TYR A 39 20.97 0.61 7.92
CA TYR A 39 20.53 -0.35 8.91
C TYR A 39 19.21 -0.95 8.42
N LEU A 40 19.16 -2.28 8.29
CA LEU A 40 17.99 -3.01 7.86
C LEU A 40 17.72 -4.14 8.85
N VAL A 41 16.49 -4.22 9.35
CA VAL A 41 16.00 -5.38 10.10
C VAL A 41 14.71 -5.89 9.50
N VAL A 42 14.48 -7.20 9.60
CA VAL A 42 13.30 -7.84 9.01
C VAL A 42 12.57 -8.69 10.05
N GLY A 43 11.24 -8.72 9.99
CA GLY A 43 10.40 -9.42 10.96
C GLY A 43 9.42 -10.36 10.31
N ASP A 44 9.16 -11.50 10.95
CA ASP A 44 8.04 -12.37 10.66
C ASP A 44 7.77 -13.28 11.85
N ILE A 45 6.51 -13.57 12.16
CA ILE A 45 6.14 -14.53 13.21
C ILE A 45 6.73 -15.93 12.93
N ASN A 46 7.01 -16.25 11.66
CA ASN A 46 7.72 -17.44 11.26
C ASN A 46 9.24 -17.19 11.23
N GLU A 47 9.94 -17.71 12.24
CA GLU A 47 11.39 -17.54 12.39
C GLU A 47 12.19 -17.95 11.15
N ASP A 48 11.83 -19.07 10.49
CA ASP A 48 12.55 -19.53 9.31
C ASP A 48 12.39 -18.57 8.13
N GLN A 49 11.21 -17.96 7.95
CA GLN A 49 10.98 -16.93 6.93
C GLN A 49 11.77 -15.66 7.24
N ALA A 50 11.73 -15.19 8.49
CA ALA A 50 12.47 -14.00 8.93
C ALA A 50 13.98 -14.19 8.74
N ARG A 51 14.53 -15.33 9.16
CA ARG A 51 15.94 -15.69 9.01
C ARG A 51 16.35 -15.77 7.54
N LYS A 52 15.58 -16.48 6.70
CA LYS A 52 15.84 -16.59 5.26
C LYS A 52 15.84 -15.22 4.59
N LEU A 53 14.91 -14.34 4.95
CA LEU A 53 14.86 -13.01 4.38
C LEU A 53 16.05 -12.16 4.84
N ALA A 54 16.45 -12.25 6.11
CA ALA A 54 17.62 -11.54 6.62
C ALA A 54 18.89 -11.96 5.88
N GLU A 55 19.10 -13.26 5.66
CA GLU A 55 20.21 -13.79 4.87
C GLU A 55 20.17 -13.28 3.43
N ALA A 56 19.02 -13.37 2.76
CA ALA A 56 18.86 -12.97 1.36
C ALA A 56 19.02 -11.46 1.12
N SER A 57 18.61 -10.63 2.10
CA SER A 57 18.71 -9.17 2.04
C SER A 57 19.97 -8.61 2.71
N LYS A 58 20.78 -9.47 3.34
CA LYS A 58 21.93 -9.07 4.17
C LYS A 58 21.53 -8.07 5.27
N ALA A 59 20.36 -8.27 5.87
CA ALA A 59 19.87 -7.45 6.96
C ALA A 59 20.80 -7.55 8.18
N ASN A 60 20.83 -6.50 8.99
CA ASN A 60 21.58 -6.44 10.23
C ASN A 60 21.00 -7.34 11.34
N GLY A 61 19.75 -7.78 11.19
CA GLY A 61 19.10 -8.68 12.13
C GLY A 61 17.71 -9.08 11.67
N TYR A 62 17.14 -10.05 12.38
CA TYR A 62 15.73 -10.41 12.28
C TYR A 62 15.14 -10.63 13.67
N SER A 63 13.82 -10.55 13.76
CA SER A 63 13.07 -10.93 14.96
C SER A 63 11.77 -11.62 14.59
N THR A 64 11.25 -12.42 15.51
CA THR A 64 9.88 -12.96 15.46
C THR A 64 8.87 -12.04 16.14
N ASP A 65 9.34 -10.98 16.80
CA ASP A 65 8.53 -9.93 17.40
C ASP A 65 8.66 -8.63 16.60
N ASN A 66 7.58 -8.25 15.92
CA ASN A 66 7.52 -7.01 15.15
C ASN A 66 7.72 -5.77 16.04
N PHE A 67 7.26 -5.80 17.29
CA PHE A 67 7.36 -4.65 18.19
C PHE A 67 8.80 -4.40 18.62
N GLU A 68 9.63 -5.44 18.75
CA GLU A 68 11.07 -5.29 19.00
C GLU A 68 11.73 -4.46 17.88
N LEU A 69 11.43 -4.81 16.62
CA LEU A 69 11.99 -4.13 15.45
C LEU A 69 11.50 -2.68 15.34
N ILE A 70 10.20 -2.46 15.59
CA ILE A 70 9.58 -1.13 15.54
C ILE A 70 10.17 -0.20 16.60
N ASN A 71 10.47 -0.72 17.79
CA ASN A 71 11.01 0.06 18.91
C ASN A 71 12.54 0.23 18.86
N ASP A 72 13.24 -0.38 17.91
CA ASP A 72 14.69 -0.19 17.77
C ASP A 72 15.02 1.30 17.55
N PRO A 73 15.86 1.92 18.41
CA PRO A 73 16.22 3.34 18.26
C PRO A 73 16.98 3.64 16.97
N ARG A 74 17.55 2.63 16.29
CA ARG A 74 18.23 2.77 15.00
C ARG A 74 17.28 2.79 13.81
N VAL A 75 16.01 2.39 13.98
CA VAL A 75 15.00 2.38 12.91
C VAL A 75 14.36 3.76 12.78
N ASP A 76 14.32 4.32 11.56
CA ASP A 76 13.63 5.55 11.22
C ASP A 76 12.28 5.28 10.53
N VAL A 77 12.22 4.21 9.73
CA VAL A 77 11.10 3.89 8.85
C VAL A 77 10.67 2.44 9.07
N VAL A 78 9.37 2.21 9.20
CA VAL A 78 8.76 0.88 9.26
C VAL A 78 7.99 0.62 7.96
N ILE A 79 8.34 -0.47 7.27
CA ILE A 79 7.60 -0.99 6.14
C ILE A 79 6.74 -2.15 6.62
N VAL A 80 5.42 -2.00 6.61
CA VAL A 80 4.47 -3.04 7.01
C VAL A 80 3.96 -3.78 5.77
N SER A 81 4.24 -5.08 5.69
CA SER A 81 3.95 -5.96 4.56
C SER A 81 3.40 -7.33 5.04
N THR A 82 2.66 -7.32 6.14
CA THR A 82 1.93 -8.47 6.69
C THR A 82 0.66 -8.75 5.86
N PRO A 83 -0.09 -9.82 6.16
CA PRO A 83 -1.46 -9.96 5.68
C PRO A 83 -2.31 -8.72 6.01
N GLU A 84 -3.32 -8.46 5.18
CA GLU A 84 -4.10 -7.22 5.14
C GLU A 84 -4.90 -6.97 6.44
N ASP A 85 -5.34 -8.03 7.09
CA ASP A 85 -6.01 -8.06 8.39
C ASP A 85 -5.06 -7.76 9.58
N GLN A 86 -3.74 -7.84 9.36
CA GLN A 86 -2.70 -7.71 10.38
C GLN A 86 -1.91 -6.39 10.31
N HIS A 87 -2.24 -5.50 9.37
CA HIS A 87 -1.54 -4.21 9.23
C HIS A 87 -1.66 -3.34 10.49
N ARG A 88 -2.86 -3.30 11.07
CA ARG A 88 -3.28 -2.32 12.09
C ARG A 88 -2.28 -2.18 13.23
N ASP A 89 -1.95 -3.28 13.90
CA ASP A 89 -1.17 -3.25 15.14
C ASP A 89 0.27 -2.76 14.89
N SER A 90 0.88 -3.21 13.79
CA SER A 90 2.22 -2.78 13.40
C SER A 90 2.26 -1.31 12.95
N VAL A 91 1.24 -0.86 12.23
CA VAL A 91 1.11 0.54 11.81
C VAL A 91 0.91 1.45 13.01
N GLU A 92 -0.03 1.11 13.90
CA GLU A 92 -0.32 1.88 15.11
C GLU A 92 0.92 1.97 16.01
N ALA A 93 1.62 0.86 16.24
CA ALA A 93 2.85 0.86 17.04
C ALA A 93 3.95 1.72 16.42
N ALA A 94 4.14 1.67 15.11
CA ALA A 94 5.13 2.50 14.42
C ALA A 94 4.80 3.99 14.51
N ILE A 95 3.52 4.37 14.35
CA ILE A 95 3.06 5.75 14.53
C ILE A 95 3.29 6.21 15.97
N MET A 96 2.94 5.37 16.96
CA MET A 96 3.12 5.68 18.39
C MET A 96 4.60 5.82 18.77
N ALA A 97 5.49 5.06 18.12
CA ALA A 97 6.94 5.17 18.25
C ALA A 97 7.54 6.35 17.46
N GLY A 98 6.73 7.15 16.76
CA GLY A 98 7.17 8.31 15.99
C GLY A 98 7.97 7.96 14.73
N LYS A 99 7.83 6.75 14.21
CA LYS A 99 8.54 6.26 13.01
C LYS A 99 7.72 6.55 11.77
N SER A 100 8.36 6.93 10.66
CA SER A 100 7.66 7.00 9.37
C SER A 100 7.17 5.61 8.95
N VAL A 101 6.00 5.54 8.31
CA VAL A 101 5.37 4.25 7.98
C VAL A 101 5.08 4.17 6.49
N LEU A 102 5.50 3.06 5.87
CA LEU A 102 5.01 2.62 4.57
C LEU A 102 4.25 1.30 4.76
N VAL A 103 2.93 1.31 4.66
CA VAL A 103 2.12 0.09 4.77
C VAL A 103 1.65 -0.37 3.39
N GLU A 104 1.66 -1.67 3.13
CA GLU A 104 1.03 -2.21 1.93
C GLU A 104 -0.47 -1.91 1.88
N LYS A 105 -1.03 -1.85 0.68
CA LYS A 105 -2.46 -1.62 0.50
C LYS A 105 -3.26 -2.90 0.85
N PRO A 106 -4.50 -2.78 1.36
CA PRO A 106 -5.13 -1.55 1.85
C PRO A 106 -4.59 -1.15 3.24
N LEU A 107 -4.78 0.12 3.65
CA LEU A 107 -4.39 0.58 4.99
C LEU A 107 -5.02 -0.29 6.10
N ALA A 108 -6.32 -0.59 5.96
CA ALA A 108 -7.11 -1.42 6.86
C ALA A 108 -8.28 -2.05 6.08
N LEU A 109 -8.93 -3.04 6.68
CA LEU A 109 -10.12 -3.70 6.11
C LEU A 109 -11.44 -2.97 6.43
N THR A 110 -11.44 -2.07 7.41
CA THR A 110 -12.62 -1.28 7.79
C THR A 110 -12.33 0.22 7.67
N ILE A 111 -13.38 1.00 7.41
CA ILE A 111 -13.29 2.46 7.36
C ILE A 111 -12.89 3.01 8.73
N ASP A 112 -13.51 2.52 9.80
CA ASP A 112 -13.21 2.97 11.17
C ASP A 112 -11.73 2.80 11.54
N ASP A 113 -11.11 1.66 11.19
CA ASP A 113 -9.69 1.46 11.44
C ASP A 113 -8.81 2.34 10.55
N GLY A 114 -9.20 2.53 9.28
CA GLY A 114 -8.51 3.45 8.36
C GLY A 114 -8.51 4.88 8.86
N ASP A 115 -9.67 5.39 9.28
CA ASP A 115 -9.86 6.73 9.84
C ASP A 115 -9.08 6.91 11.14
N ARG A 116 -9.12 5.91 12.02
CA ARG A 116 -8.37 5.92 13.28
C ARG A 116 -6.87 6.02 13.06
N LEU A 117 -6.31 5.20 12.16
CA LEU A 117 -4.88 5.21 11.85
C LEU A 117 -4.46 6.51 11.15
N SER A 118 -5.26 7.00 10.21
CA SER A 118 -5.03 8.27 9.51
C SER A 118 -5.00 9.45 10.48
N LYS A 119 -6.00 9.53 11.36
CA LYS A 119 -6.07 10.57 12.40
C LYS A 119 -4.89 10.47 13.37
N LEU A 120 -4.54 9.28 13.83
CA LEU A 120 -3.41 9.07 14.74
C LEU A 120 -2.08 9.54 14.10
N ALA A 121 -1.86 9.22 12.82
CA ALA A 121 -0.67 9.67 12.10
C ALA A 121 -0.59 11.20 12.03
N GLN A 122 -1.72 11.87 11.75
CA GLN A 122 -1.81 13.34 11.74
C GLN A 122 -1.52 13.94 13.12
N GLU A 123 -2.13 13.40 14.18
CA GLU A 123 -1.92 13.86 15.56
C GLU A 123 -0.47 13.70 16.04
N LYS A 124 0.21 12.63 15.60
CA LYS A 124 1.62 12.38 15.93
C LYS A 124 2.61 13.07 14.98
N GLY A 125 2.13 13.68 13.90
CA GLY A 125 3.00 14.27 12.87
C GLY A 125 3.86 13.23 12.15
N VAL A 126 3.39 11.99 12.04
CA VAL A 126 4.09 10.88 11.39
C VAL A 126 3.72 10.82 9.91
N ASP A 127 4.74 10.68 9.04
CA ASP A 127 4.52 10.42 7.61
C ASP A 127 4.04 8.97 7.41
N LEU A 128 2.74 8.80 7.17
CA LEU A 128 2.09 7.53 6.84
C LEU A 128 1.82 7.47 5.33
N ARG A 129 2.40 6.48 4.66
CA ARG A 129 2.25 6.22 3.23
C ARG A 129 1.66 4.85 2.97
N ILE A 130 0.77 4.78 1.99
CA ILE A 130 0.17 3.53 1.53
C ILE A 130 0.90 3.06 0.26
N GLY A 131 1.13 1.75 0.15
CA GLY A 131 1.91 1.08 -0.88
C GLY A 131 1.32 1.08 -2.29
N TYR A 132 0.67 2.16 -2.74
CA TYR A 132 0.17 2.35 -4.10
C TYR A 132 1.31 2.57 -5.12
N SER A 133 2.09 1.52 -5.33
CA SER A 133 3.26 1.52 -6.21
C SER A 133 2.96 1.91 -7.66
N GLN A 134 1.72 1.72 -8.13
CA GLN A 134 1.31 2.09 -9.49
C GLN A 134 1.49 3.58 -9.78
N ARG A 135 1.32 4.46 -8.78
CA ARG A 135 1.56 5.92 -8.93
C ARG A 135 2.98 6.25 -9.38
N PHE A 136 3.94 5.34 -9.15
CA PHE A 136 5.36 5.52 -9.50
C PHE A 136 5.76 4.86 -10.82
N LEU A 137 4.86 4.14 -11.49
CA LEU A 137 5.13 3.63 -12.83
C LEU A 137 4.98 4.78 -13.83
N GLN A 138 5.97 4.93 -14.72
CA GLN A 138 6.05 6.05 -15.66
C GLN A 138 4.74 6.34 -16.40
N LYS A 139 4.05 5.29 -16.88
CA LYS A 139 2.78 5.45 -17.62
C LYS A 139 1.67 6.11 -16.81
N TYR A 140 1.54 5.77 -15.53
CA TYR A 140 0.53 6.34 -14.63
C TYR A 140 0.96 7.73 -14.16
N PHE A 141 2.24 7.88 -13.82
CA PHE A 141 2.79 9.16 -13.40
C PHE A 141 2.66 10.24 -14.48
N VAL A 142 3.05 9.94 -15.73
CA VAL A 142 2.97 10.90 -16.85
C VAL A 142 1.52 11.29 -17.13
N ALA A 143 0.60 10.34 -17.13
CA ALA A 143 -0.81 10.65 -17.35
C ALA A 143 -1.39 11.54 -16.23
N HIS A 144 -1.12 11.22 -14.96
CA HIS A 144 -1.47 12.11 -13.83
C HIS A 144 -0.85 13.50 -13.98
N ASP A 145 0.45 13.59 -14.29
CA ASP A 145 1.17 14.87 -14.42
C ASP A 145 0.56 15.77 -15.50
N GLU A 146 0.24 15.22 -16.68
CA GLU A 146 -0.39 15.96 -17.77
C GLU A 146 -1.83 16.39 -17.45
N ILE A 147 -2.59 15.55 -16.73
CA ILE A 147 -3.93 15.88 -16.20
C ILE A 147 -3.83 17.02 -15.19
N SER A 148 -2.91 16.92 -14.22
CA SER A 148 -2.72 17.92 -13.16
C SER A 148 -2.29 19.29 -13.70
N LYS A 149 -1.62 19.33 -14.85
CA LYS A 149 -1.27 20.55 -15.60
C LYS A 149 -2.44 21.14 -16.40
N GLY A 150 -3.62 20.52 -16.35
CA GLY A 150 -4.82 20.98 -17.05
C GLY A 150 -4.82 20.75 -18.56
N LYS A 151 -3.92 19.91 -19.09
CA LYS A 151 -3.77 19.75 -20.55
C LYS A 151 -4.98 19.09 -21.23
N LEU A 152 -5.80 18.36 -20.47
CA LEU A 152 -7.02 17.72 -20.95
C LEU A 152 -8.27 18.60 -20.77
N GLY A 153 -8.13 19.78 -20.16
CA GLY A 153 -9.28 20.59 -19.74
C GLY A 153 -10.06 19.92 -18.60
N PRO A 154 -11.36 20.22 -18.44
CA PRO A 154 -12.20 19.59 -17.43
C PRO A 154 -12.28 18.06 -17.63
N ILE A 155 -11.99 17.30 -16.58
CA ILE A 155 -12.08 15.84 -16.61
C ILE A 155 -13.54 15.44 -16.43
N LEU A 156 -14.12 14.85 -17.47
CA LEU A 156 -15.52 14.39 -17.47
C LEU A 156 -15.69 12.98 -16.89
N GLY A 157 -14.62 12.20 -16.86
CA GLY A 157 -14.70 10.82 -16.39
C GLY A 157 -13.47 9.98 -16.73
N GLY A 158 -13.53 8.71 -16.34
CA GLY A 158 -12.47 7.74 -16.59
C GLY A 158 -13.00 6.32 -16.64
N MET A 159 -12.28 5.43 -17.30
CA MET A 159 -12.64 4.01 -17.33
C MET A 159 -11.41 3.18 -17.02
N THR A 160 -11.55 2.27 -16.07
CA THR A 160 -10.52 1.32 -15.68
C THR A 160 -11.05 -0.10 -15.81
N ARG A 161 -10.18 -1.04 -16.16
CA ARG A 161 -10.54 -2.46 -16.29
C ARG A 161 -9.37 -3.31 -15.85
N VAL A 162 -9.65 -4.35 -15.08
CA VAL A 162 -8.65 -5.34 -14.70
C VAL A 162 -9.18 -6.72 -14.99
N TYR A 163 -8.34 -7.52 -15.66
CA TYR A 163 -8.56 -8.94 -15.85
C TYR A 163 -7.45 -9.66 -15.09
N ASN A 164 -7.83 -10.52 -14.15
CA ASN A 164 -6.89 -11.32 -13.39
C ASN A 164 -7.14 -12.81 -13.63
N THR A 165 -6.13 -13.62 -13.36
CA THR A 165 -6.28 -15.08 -13.47
C THR A 165 -7.03 -15.62 -12.25
N ARG A 166 -7.78 -16.71 -12.46
CA ARG A 166 -8.42 -17.43 -11.35
C ARG A 166 -7.41 -17.88 -10.29
N THR A 167 -6.23 -18.32 -10.74
CA THR A 167 -5.14 -18.76 -9.86
C THR A 167 -4.73 -17.66 -8.90
N ASN A 168 -4.52 -16.43 -9.38
CA ASN A 168 -4.15 -15.31 -8.52
C ASN A 168 -5.24 -15.03 -7.49
N MET A 169 -6.51 -15.10 -7.88
CA MET A 169 -7.62 -14.84 -6.97
C MET A 169 -7.74 -15.92 -5.89
N LEU A 170 -7.56 -17.19 -6.23
CA LEU A 170 -7.61 -18.28 -5.27
C LEU A 170 -6.50 -18.17 -4.22
N GLU A 171 -5.30 -17.74 -4.60
CA GLU A 171 -4.22 -17.50 -3.63
C GLU A 171 -4.54 -16.35 -2.66
N ILE A 172 -5.25 -15.31 -3.12
CA ILE A 172 -5.72 -14.22 -2.27
C ILE A 172 -6.78 -14.73 -1.30
N LEU A 173 -7.83 -15.40 -1.80
CA LEU A 173 -8.96 -15.89 -0.98
C LEU A 173 -8.54 -16.95 0.04
N LYS A 174 -7.57 -17.81 -0.29
CA LYS A 174 -7.00 -18.78 0.66
C LYS A 174 -6.31 -18.10 1.84
N ARG A 175 -5.67 -16.95 1.60
CA ARG A 175 -4.93 -16.19 2.62
C ARG A 175 -5.88 -15.31 3.44
N CYS A 176 -6.81 -14.64 2.79
CA CYS A 176 -7.80 -13.77 3.42
C CYS A 176 -9.16 -13.93 2.70
N PRO A 177 -10.10 -14.72 3.25
CA PRO A 177 -11.41 -14.94 2.63
C PRO A 177 -12.24 -13.67 2.47
N GLU A 178 -11.98 -12.67 3.31
CA GLU A 178 -12.64 -11.36 3.30
C GLU A 178 -12.01 -10.39 2.29
N ALA A 179 -10.80 -10.67 1.78
CA ALA A 179 -10.15 -9.88 0.75
C ALA A 179 -10.84 -10.13 -0.61
N THR A 180 -11.88 -9.34 -0.87
CA THR A 180 -12.58 -9.38 -2.16
C THR A 180 -11.65 -8.95 -3.31
N PRO A 181 -11.94 -9.35 -4.56
CA PRO A 181 -11.21 -8.84 -5.72
C PRO A 181 -11.22 -7.30 -5.79
N ILE A 182 -12.26 -6.68 -5.24
CA ILE A 182 -12.40 -5.23 -5.17
C ILE A 182 -11.36 -4.63 -4.22
N LEU A 183 -11.24 -5.19 -3.01
CA LEU A 183 -10.31 -4.71 -1.99
C LEU A 183 -8.84 -4.93 -2.37
N ASP A 184 -8.52 -6.06 -3.01
CA ASP A 184 -7.13 -6.35 -3.37
C ASP A 184 -6.69 -5.63 -4.66
N ILE A 185 -7.52 -5.63 -5.71
CA ILE A 185 -7.09 -5.22 -7.05
C ILE A 185 -7.70 -3.88 -7.46
N ILE A 186 -9.02 -3.71 -7.31
CA ILE A 186 -9.71 -2.50 -7.78
C ILE A 186 -9.33 -1.27 -6.94
N THR A 187 -8.85 -1.45 -5.72
CA THR A 187 -8.28 -0.37 -4.90
C THR A 187 -7.23 0.45 -5.65
N TYR A 188 -6.42 -0.15 -6.55
CA TYR A 188 -5.47 0.59 -7.38
C TYR A 188 -6.16 1.53 -8.39
N ASN A 189 -7.31 1.13 -8.92
CA ASN A 189 -8.05 1.92 -9.89
C ASN A 189 -8.77 3.08 -9.20
N VAL A 190 -9.39 2.82 -8.06
CA VAL A 190 -10.02 3.86 -7.23
C VAL A 190 -8.96 4.88 -6.80
N ASP A 191 -7.81 4.40 -6.33
CA ASP A 191 -6.65 5.23 -6.01
C ASP A 191 -6.21 6.10 -7.19
N TYR A 192 -6.01 5.49 -8.36
CA TYR A 192 -5.48 6.19 -9.52
C TYR A 192 -6.46 7.23 -10.10
N ILE A 193 -7.76 6.90 -10.19
CA ILE A 193 -8.79 7.86 -10.62
C ILE A 193 -8.87 9.02 -9.64
N GLY A 194 -8.93 8.74 -8.33
CA GLY A 194 -8.93 9.79 -7.31
C GLY A 194 -7.68 10.67 -7.39
N TRP A 195 -6.51 10.06 -7.61
CA TRP A 195 -5.26 10.80 -7.79
C TRP A 195 -5.29 11.72 -9.01
N CYS A 196 -5.84 11.28 -10.14
CA CYS A 196 -5.98 12.10 -11.34
C CYS A 196 -7.00 13.23 -11.20
N LEU A 197 -8.08 13.00 -10.45
CA LEU A 197 -9.12 14.02 -10.21
C LEU A 197 -8.66 15.10 -9.22
N GLY A 198 -7.77 14.75 -8.30
CA GLY A 198 -7.16 15.67 -7.34
C GLY A 198 -7.71 15.53 -5.92
N PRO A 199 -6.99 16.11 -4.93
CA PRO A 199 -7.24 15.88 -3.50
C PRO A 199 -8.58 16.44 -3.00
N ASP A 200 -9.14 17.46 -3.67
CA ASP A 200 -10.39 18.11 -3.29
C ASP A 200 -11.64 17.46 -3.93
N VAL A 201 -11.43 16.39 -4.72
CA VAL A 201 -12.51 15.68 -5.39
C VAL A 201 -12.91 14.45 -4.58
N SER A 202 -14.19 14.35 -4.26
CA SER A 202 -14.73 13.24 -3.46
C SER A 202 -15.77 12.45 -4.25
N PRO A 203 -15.88 11.13 -4.06
CA PRO A 203 -17.01 10.36 -4.56
C PRO A 203 -18.31 10.80 -3.86
N VAL A 204 -19.39 10.97 -4.62
CA VAL A 204 -20.70 11.40 -4.11
C VAL A 204 -21.81 10.38 -4.35
N GLU A 205 -21.62 9.45 -5.29
CA GLU A 205 -22.55 8.36 -5.56
C GLU A 205 -21.76 7.15 -6.08
N VAL A 206 -22.13 5.95 -5.63
CA VAL A 206 -21.55 4.68 -6.07
C VAL A 206 -22.68 3.74 -6.44
N GLN A 207 -22.60 3.15 -7.64
CA GLN A 207 -23.47 2.07 -8.08
C GLN A 207 -22.60 0.88 -8.45
N ALA A 208 -22.87 -0.29 -7.87
CA ALA A 208 -22.10 -1.50 -8.15
C ALA A 208 -23.03 -2.67 -8.45
N MET A 209 -22.60 -3.54 -9.35
CA MET A 209 -23.25 -4.81 -9.65
C MET A 209 -22.19 -5.87 -9.87
N GLY A 210 -22.50 -7.11 -9.51
CA GLY A 210 -21.59 -8.23 -9.68
C GLY A 210 -22.32 -9.54 -9.83
N HIS A 211 -21.56 -10.56 -10.23
CA HIS A 211 -22.06 -11.92 -10.37
C HIS A 211 -20.96 -12.91 -10.00
N GLY A 212 -21.33 -13.94 -9.24
CA GLY A 212 -20.44 -15.00 -8.79
C GLY A 212 -21.08 -16.36 -8.93
N THR A 213 -20.34 -17.28 -9.56
CA THR A 213 -20.61 -18.70 -9.76
C THR A 213 -19.34 -19.48 -9.45
N ILE A 214 -18.22 -19.19 -10.12
CA ILE A 214 -17.01 -20.03 -10.13
C ILE A 214 -16.33 -20.07 -8.76
N PHE A 215 -16.21 -18.94 -8.07
CA PHE A 215 -15.64 -18.90 -6.72
C PHE A 215 -16.63 -19.41 -5.65
N ARG A 216 -17.94 -19.19 -5.84
CA ARG A 216 -18.99 -19.71 -4.96
C ARG A 216 -19.07 -21.24 -5.00
N ASP A 217 -18.92 -21.84 -6.19
CA ASP A 217 -18.82 -23.30 -6.37
C ASP A 217 -17.61 -23.91 -5.63
N GLN A 218 -16.61 -23.09 -5.29
CA GLN A 218 -15.42 -23.48 -4.54
C GLN A 218 -15.50 -23.11 -3.05
N GLY A 219 -16.66 -22.63 -2.58
CA GLY A 219 -16.92 -22.31 -1.17
C GLY A 219 -16.57 -20.88 -0.75
N PHE A 220 -16.24 -19.98 -1.69
CA PHE A 220 -15.97 -18.58 -1.40
C PHE A 220 -17.18 -17.69 -1.76
N ASP A 221 -17.67 -16.89 -0.82
CA ASP A 221 -18.77 -15.96 -1.08
C ASP A 221 -18.28 -14.63 -1.67
N VAL A 222 -17.84 -14.68 -2.93
CA VAL A 222 -17.38 -13.52 -3.69
C VAL A 222 -17.89 -13.55 -5.13
N ASP A 223 -18.00 -12.37 -5.75
CA ASP A 223 -18.33 -12.26 -7.17
C ASP A 223 -17.11 -12.56 -8.07
N ASP A 224 -17.35 -13.22 -9.20
CA ASP A 224 -16.34 -13.47 -10.24
C ASP A 224 -16.08 -12.22 -11.09
N ILE A 225 -17.13 -11.40 -11.27
CA ILE A 225 -17.11 -10.16 -12.02
C ILE A 225 -17.84 -9.07 -11.24
N SER A 226 -17.28 -7.87 -11.26
CA SER A 226 -17.93 -6.67 -10.73
C SER A 226 -17.78 -5.51 -11.70
N LEU A 227 -18.80 -4.66 -11.73
CA LEU A 227 -18.81 -3.36 -12.40
C LEU A 227 -19.17 -2.33 -11.35
N THR A 228 -18.38 -1.27 -11.25
CA THR A 228 -18.61 -0.18 -10.30
C THR A 228 -18.59 1.14 -11.04
N MET A 229 -19.62 1.95 -10.87
CA MET A 229 -19.70 3.31 -11.36
C MET A 229 -19.64 4.27 -10.18
N VAL A 230 -18.79 5.29 -10.28
CA VAL A 230 -18.60 6.31 -9.24
C VAL A 230 -18.82 7.68 -9.85
N LYS A 231 -19.71 8.47 -9.25
CA LYS A 231 -19.87 9.90 -9.55
C LYS A 231 -19.08 10.71 -8.53
N TYR A 232 -18.41 11.76 -8.99
CA TYR A 232 -17.60 12.63 -8.14
C TYR A 232 -18.22 14.02 -7.95
N SER A 233 -17.74 14.77 -6.97
CA SER A 233 -18.21 16.12 -6.62
C SER A 233 -18.11 17.13 -7.78
N THR A 234 -17.22 16.89 -8.74
CA THR A 234 -17.05 17.68 -9.97
C THR A 234 -18.10 17.37 -11.04
N GLY A 235 -18.91 16.33 -10.86
CA GLY A 235 -19.79 15.76 -11.88
C GLY A 235 -19.12 14.73 -12.79
N ALA A 236 -17.80 14.51 -12.65
CA ALA A 236 -17.11 13.45 -13.37
C ALA A 236 -17.67 12.07 -13.00
N VAL A 237 -17.61 11.12 -13.93
CA VAL A 237 -18.06 9.73 -13.72
C VAL A 237 -16.95 8.75 -14.08
N SER A 238 -16.64 7.80 -13.19
CA SER A 238 -15.73 6.69 -13.50
C SER A 238 -16.40 5.34 -13.49
N ILE A 239 -15.85 4.41 -14.28
CA ILE A 239 -16.25 3.01 -14.38
C ILE A 239 -15.02 2.10 -14.21
#